data_AF-A0A7K3XBF2-F1
#
_entry.id   AF-A0A7K3XBF2-F1
#
_cell.length_a   1.000
_cell.length_b   1.000
_cell.length_c   1.000
_cell.angle_alpha   90.00
_cell.angle_beta   90.00
_cell.angle_gamma   90.00
#
_symmetry.space_group_name_H-M   'P 1'
#
loop_
_entity.id
_entity.type
_entity.pdbx_description
1 polymer ?
#
loop_
_entity_poly.entity_id
_entity_poly.type
_entity_poly.pdbx_seq_one_letter_code
_entity_poly.pdbx_strand_id
1 'polypeptide(L)'
;GRDEAGTVEIVKSAIVDNRAGENGGGVFSSGGFVKIALSVVKGNTACDSGGGIYARNTDLDLKKVAVVKNHADKDGGGIVNTGGHKKVDLVPQDGREQEATATIADSTIAENTAGHFGGGIFNGEEGLYKVEEGYQEWIEGDGDNARLTLRDTEIKANTAENGGGIFNNEGTVTLTKTRVTKNTATDSSKGHRVAGGILNHKGKVRLDDESTVTNNDPTNCAGTVKDCFN
;
A
#
# COMPACT_ATOMS: atom_id res chain seq x y z
N GLY A 1 -17.27 -18.14 5.25
CA GLY A 1 -17.14 -16.69 5.09
C GLY A 1 -16.54 -16.16 6.37
N ARG A 2 -15.65 -15.18 6.30
CA ARG A 2 -15.16 -14.51 7.51
C ARG A 2 -16.35 -13.72 8.09
N ASP A 3 -16.63 -13.89 9.39
CA ASP A 3 -17.80 -13.31 10.04
C ASP A 3 -17.64 -11.77 10.15
N GLU A 4 -18.70 -11.01 9.86
CA GLU A 4 -18.74 -9.52 9.87
C GLU A 4 -18.56 -8.87 11.27
N ALA A 5 -18.04 -9.61 12.25
CA ALA A 5 -17.74 -9.06 13.57
C ALA A 5 -16.60 -8.05 13.44
N GLY A 6 -16.87 -6.78 13.80
CA GLY A 6 -15.92 -5.68 13.64
C GLY A 6 -15.96 -5.04 12.24
N THR A 7 -17.15 -4.73 11.74
CA THR A 7 -17.33 -4.02 10.46
C THR A 7 -17.49 -2.52 10.67
N VAL A 8 -16.74 -1.73 9.88
CA VAL A 8 -16.92 -0.28 9.74
C VAL A 8 -17.30 0.01 8.29
N GLU A 9 -18.44 0.68 8.08
CA GLU A 9 -18.87 1.14 6.77
C GLU A 9 -18.93 2.67 6.72
N ILE A 10 -18.23 3.26 5.76
CA ILE A 10 -18.15 4.70 5.51
C ILE A 10 -18.64 4.99 4.10
N VAL A 11 -19.75 5.72 3.96
CA VAL A 11 -20.39 5.93 2.65
C VAL A 11 -20.76 7.40 2.47
N LYS A 12 -20.41 7.97 1.31
CA LYS A 12 -20.71 9.38 0.96
C LYS A 12 -20.18 10.38 1.99
N SER A 13 -18.96 10.14 2.45
CA SER A 13 -18.32 10.90 3.52
C SER A 13 -17.02 11.57 3.05
N ALA A 14 -16.55 12.51 3.87
CA ALA A 14 -15.24 13.14 3.72
C ALA A 14 -14.44 12.94 5.01
N ILE A 15 -13.27 12.30 4.90
CA ILE A 15 -12.29 12.12 5.98
C ILE A 15 -11.11 13.02 5.63
N VAL A 16 -11.10 14.23 6.20
CA VAL A 16 -10.21 15.29 5.74
C VAL A 16 -9.43 15.96 6.86
N ASP A 17 -8.17 16.30 6.55
CA ASP A 17 -7.28 17.13 7.37
C ASP A 17 -7.11 16.63 8.83
N ASN A 18 -7.15 15.31 9.01
CA ASN A 18 -6.91 14.67 10.30
C ASN A 18 -5.42 14.40 10.52
N ARG A 19 -5.00 14.31 11.79
CA ARG A 19 -3.61 14.03 12.17
C ARG A 19 -3.53 12.96 13.25
N ALA A 20 -2.73 11.93 12.99
CA ALA A 20 -2.36 10.91 13.97
C ALA A 20 -0.90 11.08 14.41
N GLY A 21 -0.63 10.84 15.69
CA GLY A 21 0.74 10.80 16.23
C GLY A 21 1.50 9.51 15.90
N GLU A 22 0.79 8.50 15.39
CA GLU A 22 1.34 7.22 14.93
C GLU A 22 0.71 6.93 13.55
N ASN A 23 -0.01 5.81 13.40
CA ASN A 23 -0.55 5.30 12.15
C ASN A 23 -1.97 5.79 11.84
N GLY A 24 -2.33 5.81 10.56
CA GLY A 24 -3.71 5.97 10.11
C GLY A 24 -4.23 7.39 10.31
N GLY A 25 -3.65 8.36 9.61
CA GLY A 25 -3.98 9.78 9.77
C GLY A 25 -5.47 10.06 9.58
N GLY A 26 -6.14 9.38 8.65
CA GLY A 26 -7.58 9.42 8.46
C GLY A 26 -8.31 8.21 9.06
N VAL A 27 -7.89 7.00 8.69
CA VAL A 27 -8.49 5.74 9.16
C VAL A 27 -7.39 4.81 9.64
N PHE A 28 -7.56 4.27 10.85
CA PHE A 28 -6.77 3.17 11.37
C PHE A 28 -7.66 1.96 11.61
N SER A 29 -7.24 0.80 11.12
CA SER A 29 -7.89 -0.49 11.36
C SER A 29 -6.88 -1.58 11.67
N SER A 30 -7.20 -2.41 12.65
CA SER A 30 -6.39 -3.55 13.08
C SER A 30 -7.31 -4.75 13.35
N GLY A 31 -7.58 -5.55 12.32
CA GLY A 31 -8.61 -6.60 12.34
C GLY A 31 -9.93 -6.17 11.69
N GLY A 32 -10.79 -7.14 11.37
CA GLY A 32 -12.17 -6.89 10.92
C GLY A 32 -12.29 -6.43 9.47
N PHE A 33 -13.42 -5.77 9.18
CA PHE A 33 -13.81 -5.33 7.84
C PHE A 33 -13.97 -3.82 7.79
N VAL A 34 -13.32 -3.17 6.83
CA VAL A 34 -13.52 -1.73 6.57
C VAL A 34 -13.95 -1.55 5.14
N LYS A 35 -15.15 -0.99 4.97
CA LYS A 35 -15.68 -0.64 3.66
C LYS A 35 -15.83 0.88 3.54
N ILE A 36 -15.23 1.45 2.51
CA ILE A 36 -15.38 2.87 2.20
C ILE A 36 -15.89 3.00 0.76
N ALA A 37 -17.01 3.69 0.57
CA ALA A 37 -17.60 3.89 -0.74
C ALA A 37 -18.02 5.33 -1.00
N LEU A 38 -17.90 5.78 -2.26
CA LEU A 38 -18.38 7.10 -2.71
C LEU A 38 -17.86 8.26 -1.83
N SER A 39 -16.62 8.16 -1.36
CA SER A 39 -16.07 9.03 -0.31
C SER A 39 -14.72 9.61 -0.70
N VAL A 40 -14.24 10.56 0.10
CA VAL A 40 -12.89 11.13 -0.04
C VAL A 40 -12.10 10.98 1.26
N VAL A 41 -10.84 10.57 1.14
CA VAL A 41 -9.84 10.55 2.20
C VAL A 41 -8.71 11.47 1.77
N LYS A 42 -8.65 12.68 2.34
CA LYS A 42 -7.78 13.74 1.82
C LYS A 42 -7.08 14.58 2.87
N GLY A 43 -5.82 14.92 2.63
CA GLY A 43 -5.12 15.89 3.49
C GLY A 43 -4.78 15.34 4.87
N ASN A 44 -4.90 14.02 5.08
CA ASN A 44 -4.64 13.42 6.39
C ASN A 44 -3.14 13.14 6.56
N THR A 45 -2.65 13.24 7.80
CA THR A 45 -1.23 13.10 8.15
C THR A 45 -1.01 12.08 9.27
N ALA A 46 -0.03 11.20 9.10
CA ALA A 46 0.43 10.23 10.11
C ALA A 46 1.94 10.43 10.37
N CYS A 47 2.35 10.47 11.64
CA CYS A 47 3.79 10.53 11.97
C CYS A 47 4.51 9.17 11.83
N ASP A 48 3.76 8.07 11.62
CA ASP A 48 4.33 6.79 11.19
C ASP A 48 3.84 6.45 9.78
N SER A 49 2.87 5.54 9.64
CA SER A 49 2.46 4.99 8.34
C SER A 49 0.97 5.14 8.07
N GLY A 50 0.57 5.07 6.80
CA GLY A 50 -0.85 5.15 6.41
C GLY A 50 -1.42 6.55 6.62
N GLY A 51 -0.90 7.53 5.88
CA GLY A 51 -1.32 8.93 6.01
C GLY A 51 -2.82 9.09 5.83
N GLY A 52 -3.38 8.41 4.82
CA GLY A 52 -4.82 8.30 4.63
C GLY A 52 -5.40 7.14 5.43
N ILE A 53 -5.02 5.91 5.09
CA ILE A 53 -5.58 4.68 5.63
C ILE A 53 -4.46 3.74 6.05
N TYR A 54 -4.54 3.24 7.28
CA TYR A 54 -3.70 2.17 7.77
C TYR A 54 -4.55 0.94 8.07
N ALA A 55 -4.35 -0.14 7.32
CA ALA A 55 -5.11 -1.39 7.42
C ALA A 55 -4.18 -2.55 7.78
N ARG A 56 -4.17 -2.92 9.06
CA ARG A 56 -3.45 -4.09 9.59
C ARG A 56 -4.42 -5.23 9.80
N ASN A 57 -4.11 -6.45 9.34
CA ASN A 57 -4.99 -7.62 9.51
C ASN A 57 -6.46 -7.34 9.13
N THR A 58 -6.68 -6.44 8.18
CA THR A 58 -8.01 -5.90 7.86
C THR A 58 -8.39 -6.32 6.45
N ASP A 59 -9.66 -6.62 6.25
CA ASP A 59 -10.26 -6.71 4.93
C ASP A 59 -10.80 -5.33 4.53
N LEU A 60 -9.98 -4.59 3.79
CA LEU A 60 -10.26 -3.24 3.30
C LEU A 60 -10.91 -3.29 1.91
N ASP A 61 -12.12 -2.74 1.78
CA ASP A 61 -12.81 -2.57 0.49
C ASP A 61 -13.04 -1.08 0.19
N LEU A 62 -12.39 -0.57 -0.86
CA LEU A 62 -12.57 0.79 -1.36
C LEU A 62 -13.28 0.76 -2.71
N LYS A 63 -14.40 1.48 -2.83
CA LYS A 63 -15.11 1.61 -4.11
C LYS A 63 -15.52 3.03 -4.41
N LYS A 64 -15.07 3.58 -5.55
CA LYS A 64 -15.33 4.99 -5.92
C LYS A 64 -14.86 5.95 -4.84
N VAL A 65 -13.61 5.74 -4.39
CA VAL A 65 -12.97 6.55 -3.35
C VAL A 65 -11.81 7.34 -3.95
N ALA A 66 -11.67 8.59 -3.51
CA ALA A 66 -10.48 9.39 -3.77
C ALA A 66 -9.59 9.43 -2.51
N VAL A 67 -8.43 8.78 -2.56
CA VAL A 67 -7.38 8.86 -1.52
C VAL A 67 -6.30 9.80 -2.01
N VAL A 68 -6.35 11.07 -1.57
CA VAL A 68 -5.62 12.15 -2.23
C VAL A 68 -4.91 13.08 -1.26
N LYS A 69 -3.65 13.46 -1.53
CA LYS A 69 -2.90 14.43 -0.71
C LYS A 69 -2.75 14.03 0.76
N ASN A 70 -2.64 12.74 1.03
CA ASN A 70 -2.33 12.26 2.37
C ASN A 70 -0.81 12.08 2.54
N HIS A 71 -0.34 12.19 3.77
CA HIS A 71 1.08 12.16 4.10
C HIS A 71 1.39 11.21 5.26
N ALA A 72 2.41 10.38 5.09
CA ALA A 72 3.02 9.60 6.16
C ALA A 72 4.52 9.91 6.25
N ASP A 73 5.06 10.04 7.46
CA ASP A 73 6.50 10.22 7.66
C ASP A 73 7.30 8.94 7.32
N LYS A 74 6.67 7.76 7.33
CA LYS A 74 7.28 6.48 6.94
C LYS A 74 6.64 5.91 5.68
N ASP A 75 5.68 5.01 5.80
CA ASP A 75 5.21 4.17 4.70
C ASP A 75 3.73 4.42 4.34
N GLY A 76 3.38 4.23 3.07
CA GLY A 76 1.99 4.29 2.63
C GLY A 76 1.36 5.66 2.82
N GLY A 77 1.82 6.66 2.07
CA GLY A 77 1.31 8.04 2.18
C GLY A 77 -0.20 8.09 2.02
N GLY A 78 -0.73 7.34 1.05
CA GLY A 78 -2.16 7.11 0.89
C GLY A 78 -2.65 5.96 1.76
N ILE A 79 -2.18 4.74 1.48
CA ILE A 79 -2.71 3.50 2.05
C ILE A 79 -1.57 2.58 2.48
N VAL A 80 -1.71 1.98 3.66
CA VAL A 80 -0.97 0.78 4.07
C VAL A 80 -1.93 -0.40 4.12
N ASN A 81 -1.55 -1.51 3.48
CA ASN A 81 -2.14 -2.83 3.66
C ASN A 81 -1.07 -3.80 4.18
N THR A 82 -1.21 -4.24 5.43
CA THR A 82 -0.19 -5.06 6.08
C THR A 82 -0.78 -6.20 6.91
N GLY A 83 -0.14 -7.37 6.85
CA GLY A 83 -0.42 -8.46 7.78
C GLY A 83 0.05 -8.12 9.19
N GLY A 84 -0.38 -8.89 10.17
CA GLY A 84 0.19 -8.87 11.50
C GLY A 84 1.23 -9.96 11.61
N HIS A 85 2.39 -9.64 12.20
CA HIS A 85 3.43 -10.60 12.50
C HIS A 85 2.84 -11.91 13.05
N LYS A 86 3.15 -13.02 12.38
CA LYS A 86 3.05 -14.35 12.98
C LYS A 86 3.95 -14.39 14.20
N LYS A 87 3.44 -14.01 15.38
CA LYS A 87 4.09 -14.43 16.62
C LYS A 87 4.07 -15.95 16.62
N VAL A 88 5.27 -16.53 16.65
CA VAL A 88 5.54 -17.97 16.60
C VAL A 88 4.81 -18.78 17.69
N ASP A 89 4.16 -18.12 18.65
CA ASP A 89 3.42 -18.75 19.75
C ASP A 89 1.89 -18.52 19.75
N LEU A 90 1.33 -17.78 18.77
CA LEU A 90 -0.11 -17.58 18.63
C LEU A 90 -0.59 -18.18 17.32
N VAL A 91 -0.55 -19.51 17.23
CA VAL A 91 -1.36 -20.24 16.26
C VAL A 91 -2.82 -19.79 16.46
N PRO A 92 -3.49 -19.20 15.45
CA PRO A 92 -4.91 -18.89 15.55
C PRO A 92 -5.64 -20.18 15.91
N GLN A 93 -6.38 -20.18 17.03
CA GLN A 93 -7.12 -21.37 17.48
C GLN A 93 -8.18 -21.83 16.46
N ASP A 94 -8.47 -21.00 15.44
CA ASP A 94 -9.42 -21.28 14.37
C ASP A 94 -8.76 -21.65 13.01
N GLY A 95 -7.42 -21.74 12.95
CA GLY A 95 -6.70 -22.10 11.73
C GLY A 95 -6.80 -21.10 10.57
N ARG A 96 -7.28 -19.86 10.81
CA ARG A 96 -7.36 -18.83 9.77
C ARG A 96 -6.05 -18.05 9.68
N GLU A 97 -5.43 -18.04 8.50
CA GLU A 97 -4.25 -17.22 8.24
C GLU A 97 -4.59 -15.73 8.44
N GLN A 98 -3.72 -14.99 9.14
CA GLN A 98 -3.86 -13.55 9.40
C GLN A 98 -3.51 -12.75 8.14
N GLU A 99 -4.36 -12.86 7.12
CA GLU A 99 -4.13 -12.20 5.82
C GLU A 99 -4.86 -10.85 5.77
N ALA A 100 -4.10 -9.76 5.58
CA ALA A 100 -4.68 -8.46 5.23
C ALA A 100 -4.99 -8.41 3.73
N THR A 101 -6.23 -8.06 3.39
CA THR A 101 -6.64 -7.90 2.01
C THR A 101 -7.13 -6.48 1.76
N ALA A 102 -6.65 -5.87 0.68
CA ALA A 102 -7.16 -4.61 0.19
C ALA A 102 -7.71 -4.81 -1.22
N THR A 103 -9.02 -4.63 -1.38
CA THR A 103 -9.67 -4.54 -2.69
C THR A 103 -10.02 -3.09 -2.97
N ILE A 104 -9.53 -2.54 -4.07
CA ILE A 104 -9.75 -1.15 -4.46
C ILE A 104 -10.29 -1.13 -5.88
N ALA A 105 -11.47 -0.55 -6.06
CA ALA A 105 -12.19 -0.51 -7.33
C ALA A 105 -12.69 0.90 -7.68
N ASP A 106 -12.68 1.24 -8.98
CA ASP A 106 -13.23 2.50 -9.50
C ASP A 106 -12.69 3.76 -8.79
N SER A 107 -11.43 3.72 -8.33
CA SER A 107 -10.91 4.67 -7.35
C SER A 107 -9.72 5.47 -7.87
N THR A 108 -9.31 6.50 -7.14
CA THR A 108 -8.11 7.29 -7.42
C THR A 108 -7.25 7.41 -6.18
N ILE A 109 -5.97 7.03 -6.30
CA ILE A 109 -4.93 7.22 -5.29
C ILE A 109 -3.93 8.22 -5.87
N ALA A 110 -3.95 9.46 -5.40
CA ALA A 110 -3.16 10.51 -6.04
C ALA A 110 -2.51 11.52 -5.12
N GLU A 111 -1.36 12.05 -5.52
CA GLU A 111 -0.69 13.16 -4.81
C GLU A 111 -0.39 12.86 -3.35
N ASN A 112 -0.27 11.59 -2.97
CA ASN A 112 0.09 11.18 -1.62
C ASN A 112 1.62 11.09 -1.46
N THR A 113 2.11 11.33 -0.25
CA THR A 113 3.55 11.38 0.05
C THR A 113 3.92 10.48 1.23
N ALA A 114 4.97 9.67 1.07
CA ALA A 114 5.56 8.86 2.13
C ALA A 114 7.04 9.22 2.30
N GLY A 115 7.59 9.13 3.51
CA GLY A 115 9.01 9.38 3.74
C GLY A 115 9.91 8.23 3.25
N HIS A 116 9.42 6.99 3.28
CA HIS A 116 10.17 5.79 2.89
C HIS A 116 9.51 5.13 1.67
N PHE A 117 8.47 4.31 1.86
CA PHE A 117 7.98 3.44 0.79
C PHE A 117 6.49 3.63 0.48
N GLY A 118 6.12 3.49 -0.79
CA GLY A 118 4.72 3.41 -1.18
C GLY A 118 4.01 4.76 -1.04
N GLY A 119 4.38 5.75 -1.84
CA GLY A 119 3.78 7.09 -1.74
C GLY A 119 2.27 7.03 -1.85
N GLY A 120 1.78 6.27 -2.83
CA GLY A 120 0.37 5.92 -2.95
C GLY A 120 -0.01 4.78 -2.01
N ILE A 121 0.59 3.61 -2.21
CA ILE A 121 0.24 2.38 -1.50
C ILE A 121 1.49 1.62 -1.05
N PHE A 122 1.54 1.26 0.22
CA PHE A 122 2.40 0.23 0.74
C PHE A 122 1.60 -1.06 0.93
N ASN A 123 2.06 -2.17 0.35
CA ASN A 123 1.47 -3.49 0.52
C ASN A 123 2.55 -4.49 0.97
N GLY A 124 2.43 -5.05 2.16
CA GLY A 124 3.45 -5.98 2.65
C GLY A 124 3.64 -5.97 4.16
N GLU A 125 4.66 -6.68 4.62
CA GLU A 125 5.08 -6.67 6.03
C GLU A 125 5.78 -5.35 6.40
N GLU A 126 5.44 -4.80 7.58
CA GLU A 126 6.14 -3.68 8.23
C GLU A 126 7.07 -4.23 9.34
N GLY A 127 8.39 -4.00 9.29
CA GLY A 127 9.33 -4.59 10.26
C GLY A 127 10.82 -4.27 10.01
N LEU A 128 11.66 -4.50 11.03
CA LEU A 128 12.88 -3.77 11.42
C LEU A 128 14.02 -3.52 10.39
N TYR A 129 14.45 -2.27 10.31
CA TYR A 129 15.47 -1.73 9.40
C TYR A 129 16.92 -1.94 9.88
N LYS A 130 17.74 -2.60 9.07
CA LYS A 130 19.18 -2.27 8.92
C LYS A 130 19.44 -2.01 7.44
N VAL A 131 19.92 -0.80 7.14
CA VAL A 131 20.21 -0.36 5.78
C VAL A 131 21.71 -0.55 5.52
N GLU A 132 22.10 -1.61 4.82
CA GLU A 132 23.41 -1.72 4.18
C GLU A 132 23.22 -2.16 2.71
N GLU A 133 23.94 -1.52 1.79
CA GLU A 133 24.04 -1.89 0.35
C GLU A 133 22.74 -1.96 -0.47
N GLY A 134 21.76 -1.10 -0.21
CA GLY A 134 20.60 -0.94 -1.11
C GLY A 134 19.64 -2.12 -1.15
N TYR A 135 19.80 -3.06 -0.22
CA TYR A 135 18.89 -4.15 0.07
C TYR A 135 18.79 -4.34 1.58
N GLN A 136 17.55 -4.45 2.05
CA GLN A 136 17.23 -4.74 3.45
C GLN A 136 17.57 -6.21 3.76
N GLU A 137 18.44 -6.46 4.74
CA GLU A 137 18.51 -7.78 5.38
C GLU A 137 17.47 -7.86 6.50
N TRP A 138 16.52 -8.77 6.32
CA TRP A 138 15.49 -9.11 7.30
C TRP A 138 15.95 -10.33 8.11
N ILE A 139 15.57 -10.37 9.39
CA ILE A 139 15.41 -11.65 10.08
C ILE A 139 14.27 -12.36 9.34
N GLU A 140 14.51 -13.56 8.82
CA GLU A 140 13.50 -14.37 8.11
C GLU A 140 12.21 -14.44 8.94
N GLY A 141 11.21 -13.66 8.53
CA GLY A 141 9.82 -13.88 8.90
C GLY A 141 9.21 -14.77 7.82
N ASP A 142 8.40 -15.76 8.21
CA ASP A 142 7.61 -16.55 7.27
C ASP A 142 6.53 -15.65 6.65
N GLY A 143 6.92 -14.92 5.58
CA GLY A 143 6.24 -13.81 4.92
C GLY A 143 4.73 -13.67 5.08
N ASP A 144 4.29 -12.43 5.29
CA ASP A 144 2.87 -12.09 5.43
C ASP A 144 2.16 -12.03 4.06
N ASN A 145 0.98 -12.64 4.00
CA ASN A 145 0.13 -12.73 2.80
C ASN A 145 -0.66 -11.42 2.51
N ALA A 146 -0.02 -10.24 2.58
CA ALA A 146 -0.70 -8.99 2.24
C ALA A 146 -1.13 -9.01 0.75
N ARG A 147 -2.44 -8.99 0.49
CA ARG A 147 -2.98 -9.04 -0.89
C ARG A 147 -3.68 -7.74 -1.26
N LEU A 148 -3.12 -7.05 -2.25
CA LEU A 148 -3.72 -5.88 -2.89
C LEU A 148 -4.31 -6.26 -4.24
N THR A 149 -5.61 -5.98 -4.44
CA THR A 149 -6.30 -6.12 -5.72
C THR A 149 -6.83 -4.76 -6.16
N LEU A 150 -6.35 -4.29 -7.30
CA LEU A 150 -6.76 -3.02 -7.92
C LEU A 150 -7.57 -3.32 -9.19
N ARG A 151 -8.74 -2.67 -9.30
CA ARG A 151 -9.63 -2.77 -10.47
C ARG A 151 -10.03 -1.39 -10.92
N ASP A 152 -9.88 -1.08 -12.22
CA ASP A 152 -10.37 0.18 -12.79
C ASP A 152 -9.95 1.42 -11.97
N THR A 153 -8.70 1.41 -11.50
CA THR A 153 -8.19 2.37 -10.52
C THR A 153 -7.02 3.17 -11.10
N GLU A 154 -6.91 4.45 -10.72
CA GLU A 154 -5.77 5.30 -11.08
C GLU A 154 -4.87 5.52 -9.87
N ILE A 155 -3.57 5.26 -10.01
CA ILE A 155 -2.54 5.58 -9.02
C ILE A 155 -1.57 6.57 -9.66
N LYS A 156 -1.62 7.84 -9.24
CA LYS A 156 -0.89 8.90 -9.95
C LYS A 156 -0.28 10.00 -9.09
N ALA A 157 0.85 10.53 -9.52
CA ALA A 157 1.48 11.69 -8.88
C ALA A 157 1.81 11.47 -7.39
N ASN A 158 1.99 10.23 -6.96
CA ASN A 158 2.41 9.93 -5.59
C ASN A 158 3.93 9.90 -5.49
N THR A 159 4.45 10.27 -4.33
CA THR A 159 5.90 10.40 -4.09
C THR A 159 6.32 9.64 -2.84
N ALA A 160 7.43 8.91 -2.92
CA ALA A 160 8.09 8.32 -1.77
C ALA A 160 9.61 8.27 -2.00
N GLU A 161 10.39 7.85 -1.01
CA GLU A 161 11.80 7.51 -1.25
C GLU A 161 11.89 6.39 -2.30
N ASN A 162 11.04 5.36 -2.23
CA ASN A 162 10.94 4.35 -3.28
C ASN A 162 9.53 3.77 -3.43
N GLY A 163 9.21 3.22 -4.60
CA GLY A 163 7.86 2.73 -4.92
C GLY A 163 6.83 3.86 -4.83
N GLY A 164 7.09 4.99 -5.49
CA GLY A 164 6.25 6.20 -5.40
C GLY A 164 4.76 5.92 -5.56
N GLY A 165 4.37 5.08 -6.52
CA GLY A 165 3.00 4.62 -6.70
C GLY A 165 2.66 3.48 -5.74
N ILE A 166 3.34 2.35 -5.91
CA ILE A 166 3.17 1.15 -5.08
C ILE A 166 4.53 0.64 -4.64
N PHE A 167 4.68 0.35 -3.36
CA PHE A 167 5.72 -0.52 -2.85
C PHE A 167 5.10 -1.84 -2.39
N ASN A 168 5.56 -2.95 -2.95
CA ASN A 168 5.11 -4.29 -2.59
C ASN A 168 6.24 -5.06 -1.92
N ASN A 169 6.10 -5.38 -0.63
CA ASN A 169 7.10 -6.08 0.17
C ASN A 169 6.58 -7.45 0.60
N GLU A 170 7.09 -8.52 -0.01
CA GLU A 170 6.70 -9.92 0.27
C GLU A 170 5.21 -10.24 0.06
N GLY A 171 4.39 -9.24 -0.30
CA GLY A 171 2.97 -9.37 -0.58
C GLY A 171 2.66 -9.72 -2.04
N THR A 172 1.37 -9.79 -2.33
CA THR A 172 0.83 -10.00 -3.68
C THR A 172 0.02 -8.79 -4.14
N VAL A 173 0.33 -8.30 -5.34
CA VAL A 173 -0.42 -7.23 -6.01
C VAL A 173 -1.01 -7.75 -7.31
N THR A 174 -2.28 -7.50 -7.54
CA THR A 174 -2.98 -7.75 -8.81
C THR A 174 -3.56 -6.46 -9.34
N LEU A 175 -3.24 -6.11 -10.59
CA LEU A 175 -3.81 -5.00 -11.33
C LEU A 175 -4.74 -5.54 -12.42
N THR A 176 -5.91 -4.95 -12.53
CA THR A 176 -6.87 -5.20 -13.61
C THR A 176 -7.41 -3.87 -14.10
N LYS A 177 -7.26 -3.57 -15.41
CA LYS A 177 -7.62 -2.27 -16.01
C LYS A 177 -7.13 -1.06 -15.20
N THR A 178 -5.96 -1.18 -14.58
CA THR A 178 -5.43 -0.20 -13.61
C THR A 178 -4.26 0.58 -14.20
N ARG A 179 -4.18 1.87 -13.89
CA ARG A 179 -3.14 2.77 -14.42
C ARG A 179 -2.26 3.32 -13.30
N VAL A 180 -0.96 3.03 -13.35
CA VAL A 180 0.06 3.55 -12.41
C VAL A 180 0.97 4.52 -13.15
N THR A 181 0.77 5.83 -12.95
CA THR A 181 1.43 6.85 -13.78
C THR A 181 1.89 8.08 -13.04
N LYS A 182 3.01 8.69 -13.46
CA LYS A 182 3.53 9.95 -12.92
C LYS A 182 3.90 9.89 -11.44
N ASN A 183 4.17 8.71 -10.91
CA ASN A 183 4.63 8.57 -9.55
C ASN A 183 6.16 8.71 -9.50
N THR A 184 6.67 9.19 -8.37
CA THR A 184 8.07 9.57 -8.20
C THR A 184 8.69 8.85 -7.01
N ALA A 185 9.86 8.26 -7.22
CA ALA A 185 10.76 7.83 -6.17
C ALA A 185 11.91 8.83 -6.06
N THR A 186 12.22 9.26 -4.84
CA THR A 186 13.27 10.28 -4.58
C THR A 186 14.63 9.69 -4.22
N ASP A 187 14.72 8.38 -4.04
CA ASP A 187 16.00 7.70 -3.84
C ASP A 187 16.90 7.89 -5.07
N SER A 188 18.11 8.39 -4.83
CA SER A 188 19.13 8.66 -5.84
C SER A 188 20.42 7.88 -5.60
N SER A 189 20.39 6.95 -4.64
CA SER A 189 21.55 6.16 -4.23
C SER A 189 22.01 5.23 -5.34
N LYS A 190 23.32 5.20 -5.58
CA LYS A 190 23.91 4.35 -6.63
C LYS A 190 23.80 2.88 -6.23
N GLY A 191 23.30 2.05 -7.15
CA GLY A 191 23.17 0.59 -6.96
C GLY A 191 21.82 0.15 -6.40
N HIS A 192 20.98 1.07 -5.94
CA HIS A 192 19.62 0.75 -5.51
C HIS A 192 18.72 0.49 -6.72
N ARG A 193 17.76 -0.42 -6.58
CA ARG A 193 16.65 -0.55 -7.53
C ARG A 193 15.60 0.50 -7.18
N VAL A 194 15.46 1.52 -8.01
CA VAL A 194 14.55 2.64 -7.74
C VAL A 194 13.43 2.68 -8.77
N ALA A 195 12.18 2.60 -8.30
CA ALA A 195 10.99 2.68 -9.14
C ALA A 195 10.03 3.74 -8.60
N GLY A 196 9.70 4.71 -9.46
CA GLY A 196 8.61 5.64 -9.18
C GLY A 196 7.26 4.96 -9.25
N GLY A 197 7.09 4.00 -10.17
CA GLY A 197 5.82 3.31 -10.38
C GLY A 197 5.55 2.24 -9.33
N ILE A 198 6.02 1.02 -9.59
CA ILE A 198 5.86 -0.14 -8.71
C ILE A 198 7.23 -0.72 -8.37
N LEU A 199 7.61 -0.71 -7.10
CA LEU A 199 8.76 -1.50 -6.63
C LEU A 199 8.26 -2.78 -5.98
N ASN A 200 8.68 -3.93 -6.50
CA ASN A 200 8.37 -5.24 -5.94
C ASN A 200 9.61 -5.85 -5.25
N HIS A 201 9.59 -5.88 -3.93
CA HIS A 201 10.62 -6.49 -3.09
C HIS A 201 10.15 -7.86 -2.60
N LYS A 202 10.75 -8.94 -3.11
CA LYS A 202 10.48 -10.34 -2.72
C LYS A 202 9.00 -10.80 -2.81
N GLY A 203 8.10 -9.95 -3.31
CA GLY A 203 6.69 -10.25 -3.50
C GLY A 203 6.33 -10.65 -4.93
N LYS A 204 5.04 -10.64 -5.24
CA LYS A 204 4.48 -10.98 -6.55
C LYS A 204 3.62 -9.84 -7.06
N VAL A 205 3.79 -9.47 -8.32
CA VAL A 205 2.93 -8.50 -9.01
C VAL A 205 2.43 -9.11 -10.30
N ARG A 206 1.13 -9.01 -10.55
CA ARG A 206 0.48 -9.44 -11.79
C ARG A 206 -0.30 -8.27 -12.40
N LEU A 207 -0.10 -8.06 -13.69
CA LEU A 207 -0.84 -7.12 -14.53
C LEU A 207 -1.72 -7.93 -15.50
N ASP A 208 -2.89 -7.42 -15.86
CA ASP A 208 -3.62 -7.86 -17.04
C ASP A 208 -3.18 -7.05 -18.28
N ASP A 209 -3.66 -7.45 -19.45
CA ASP A 209 -3.30 -6.83 -20.73
C ASP A 209 -3.86 -5.40 -20.90
N GLU A 210 -4.74 -4.96 -19.99
CA GLU A 210 -5.36 -3.64 -19.99
C GLU A 210 -4.72 -2.69 -18.94
N SER A 211 -3.89 -3.21 -18.03
CA SER A 211 -3.20 -2.40 -17.02
C SER A 211 -1.91 -1.80 -17.58
N THR A 212 -1.56 -0.60 -17.10
CA THR A 212 -0.35 0.11 -17.53
C THR A 212 0.42 0.68 -16.34
N VAL A 213 1.75 0.58 -16.40
CA VAL A 213 2.68 1.28 -15.50
C VAL A 213 3.58 2.13 -16.38
N THR A 214 3.34 3.44 -16.44
CA THR A 214 3.99 4.33 -17.43
C THR A 214 4.26 5.72 -16.89
N ASN A 215 5.28 6.40 -17.45
CA ASN A 215 5.64 7.78 -17.09
C ASN A 215 5.92 7.95 -15.59
N ASN A 216 6.56 6.99 -14.94
CA ASN A 216 7.01 7.12 -13.56
C ASN A 216 8.51 7.40 -13.50
N ASP A 217 8.94 8.08 -12.45
CA ASP A 217 10.30 8.61 -12.29
C ASP A 217 10.97 8.01 -11.05
N PRO A 218 12.19 7.45 -11.12
CA PRO A 218 13.07 7.36 -12.29
C PRO A 218 12.71 6.21 -13.25
N THR A 219 11.95 5.22 -12.79
CA THR A 219 11.53 4.08 -13.62
C THR A 219 10.11 3.62 -13.29
N ASN A 220 9.50 2.86 -14.21
CA ASN A 220 8.19 2.25 -13.99
C ASN A 220 8.26 1.13 -12.96
N CYS A 221 9.17 0.16 -13.10
CA CYS A 221 9.24 -0.98 -12.17
C CYS A 221 10.64 -1.44 -11.77
N ALA A 222 11.70 -0.77 -12.20
CA ALA A 222 13.10 -1.15 -11.91
C ALA A 222 13.44 -2.63 -12.23
N GLY A 223 12.74 -3.25 -13.20
CA GLY A 223 12.92 -4.66 -13.55
C GLY A 223 12.40 -5.66 -12.50
N THR A 224 11.62 -5.21 -11.51
CA THR A 224 11.11 -6.05 -10.42
C THR A 224 9.73 -6.66 -10.69
N VAL A 225 9.08 -6.24 -11.77
CA VAL A 225 7.73 -6.68 -12.17
C VAL A 225 7.78 -7.20 -13.60
N LYS A 226 7.28 -8.43 -13.80
CA LYS A 226 7.16 -9.06 -15.11
C LYS A 226 6.20 -8.24 -15.98
N ASP A 227 6.51 -8.10 -17.27
CA ASP A 227 5.68 -7.40 -18.26
C ASP A 227 5.48 -5.89 -17.96
N CYS A 228 6.29 -5.34 -17.04
CA CYS A 228 6.40 -3.90 -16.82
C CYS A 228 7.67 -3.36 -17.49
N PHE A 229 7.49 -2.50 -18.49
CA PHE A 229 8.58 -1.87 -19.24
C PHE A 229 8.92 -0.52 -18.61
N ASN A 230 10.22 -0.17 -18.56
CA ASN A 230 10.69 1.11 -18.02
C ASN A 230 10.62 2.23 -19.05
#